data_AF-A0A6B3EV05-F1
#
_entry.id   AF-A0A6B3EV05-F1
#
_cell.length_a   1.000
_cell.length_b   1.000
_cell.length_c   1.000
_cell.angle_alpha   90.00
_cell.angle_beta   90.00
_cell.angle_gamma   90.00
#
_symmetry.space_group_name_H-M   'P 1'
#
loop_
_entity.id
_entity.type
_entity.pdbx_description
1 polymer ?
#
loop_
_entity_poly.entity_id
_entity_poly.type
_entity_poly.pdbx_seq_one_letter_code
_entity_poly.pdbx_strand_id
1 'polypeptide(L)' 'MADTTDGAEGAERASAGNPGEGGGNAAYGTKPFKRSRSHFADRVTADGRDGWPVEAGRYRLVVSRACPW' A
#
# COMPACT_ATOMS: atom_id res chain seq x y z
N MET A 1 47.38 -46.49 10.42
CA MET A 1 46.24 -46.49 11.35
C MET A 1 45.13 -45.73 10.63
N ALA A 2 44.08 -46.43 10.22
CA ALA A 2 42.80 -45.83 9.84
C ALA A 2 42.25 -45.02 11.04
N ASP A 3 41.26 -44.14 10.99
CA ASP A 3 40.09 -43.93 10.16
C ASP A 3 39.50 -42.62 10.74
N THR A 4 39.02 -41.67 9.95
CA THR A 4 37.91 -40.80 10.34
C THR A 4 37.30 -40.26 9.06
N THR A 5 36.35 -41.03 8.55
CA THR A 5 35.34 -40.58 7.60
C THR A 5 34.38 -39.58 8.24
N ASP A 6 33.83 -38.75 7.36
CA ASP A 6 32.50 -38.17 7.37
C ASP A 6 32.16 -37.10 8.41
N GLY A 7 31.94 -35.90 7.90
CA GLY A 7 31.30 -34.78 8.58
C GLY A 7 30.64 -33.88 7.54
N ALA A 8 29.85 -34.48 6.64
CA ALA A 8 28.92 -33.73 5.82
C ALA A 8 27.62 -33.51 6.62
N GLU A 9 27.58 -32.45 7.42
CA GLU A 9 26.34 -31.96 8.02
C GLU A 9 26.02 -30.55 7.53
N GLY A 10 24.94 -30.47 6.75
CA GLY A 10 24.02 -29.34 6.78
C GLY A 10 24.52 -28.02 6.20
N ALA A 11 24.42 -27.88 4.89
CA ALA A 11 24.17 -26.57 4.30
C ALA A 11 22.80 -26.06 4.77
N GLU A 12 22.73 -25.34 5.89
CA GLU A 12 21.56 -24.54 6.21
C GLU A 12 21.57 -23.31 5.29
N ARG A 13 20.81 -23.41 4.19
CA ARG A 13 20.44 -22.23 3.42
C ARG A 13 19.64 -21.33 4.35
N ALA A 14 20.28 -20.30 4.88
CA ALA A 14 19.59 -19.20 5.52
C ALA A 14 18.54 -18.67 4.54
N SER A 15 17.26 -18.87 4.87
CA SER A 15 16.15 -18.21 4.19
C SER A 15 16.28 -16.71 4.49
N ALA A 16 16.82 -15.95 3.55
CA ALA A 16 16.77 -14.49 3.62
C ALA A 16 15.28 -14.09 3.55
N GLY A 17 14.79 -13.51 4.63
CA GLY A 17 13.38 -13.33 4.96
C GLY A 17 12.56 -12.55 3.94
N ASN A 18 11.24 -12.58 4.17
CA ASN A 18 10.26 -11.90 3.33
C ASN A 18 10.60 -10.39 3.17
N PRO A 19 10.54 -9.82 1.95
CA PRO A 19 10.82 -8.41 1.70
C PRO A 19 9.78 -7.45 2.31
N GLY A 20 8.83 -7.95 3.10
CA GLY A 20 7.84 -7.16 3.83
C GLY A 20 8.26 -6.80 5.26
N GLU A 21 9.38 -7.33 5.76
CA GLU A 21 9.78 -7.21 7.16
C GLU A 21 10.94 -6.22 7.34
N GLY A 22 10.67 -4.96 6.98
CA GLY A 22 11.67 -3.91 6.98
C GLY A 22 11.07 -2.53 7.24
N GLY A 23 10.48 -2.35 8.42
CA GLY A 23 10.13 -1.05 8.98
C GLY A 23 9.13 -0.25 8.14
N GLY A 24 7.83 -0.54 8.29
CA GLY A 24 6.76 0.31 7.75
C GLY A 24 6.71 1.69 8.42
N ASN A 25 5.52 2.11 8.85
CA ASN A 25 5.28 3.45 9.38
C ASN A 25 5.89 3.70 10.78
N ALA A 26 6.84 2.90 11.24
CA ALA A 26 7.38 2.88 12.60
C ALA A 26 7.95 4.25 13.02
N ALA A 27 8.50 5.02 12.07
CA ALA A 27 9.00 6.37 12.29
C ALA A 27 7.91 7.38 12.70
N TYR A 28 6.64 7.12 12.38
CA TYR A 28 5.51 8.01 12.65
C TYR A 28 4.85 7.75 14.02
N GLY A 29 5.42 6.82 14.82
CA GLY A 29 4.91 6.44 16.14
C GLY A 29 3.73 5.47 16.08
N THR A 30 3.15 5.19 17.26
CA THR A 30 2.14 4.12 17.45
C THR A 30 0.74 4.64 17.80
N LYS A 31 0.52 5.96 17.77
CA LYS A 31 -0.79 6.54 18.06
C LYS A 31 -1.78 6.22 16.94
N PRO A 32 -3.07 5.99 17.25
CA PRO A 32 -4.09 5.81 16.22
C PRO A 32 -4.12 7.00 15.26
N PHE A 33 -3.93 6.72 13.98
CA PHE A 33 -4.05 7.73 12.94
C PHE A 33 -5.52 8.08 12.72
N LYS A 34 -5.87 9.36 12.83
CA LYS A 34 -7.21 9.87 12.51
C LYS A 34 -7.14 10.68 11.23
N ARG A 35 -7.82 10.20 10.18
CA ARG A 35 -7.94 10.95 8.92
C ARG A 35 -8.76 12.23 9.11
N SER A 36 -8.32 13.28 8.41
CA SER A 36 -9.16 14.46 8.15
C SER A 36 -10.35 14.12 7.27
N ARG A 37 -11.40 14.95 7.32
CA ARG A 37 -12.54 14.84 6.40
C ARG A 37 -12.13 15.25 4.98
N SER A 38 -12.89 14.75 4.00
CA SER A 38 -12.77 15.21 2.61
C SER A 38 -13.05 16.70 2.51
N HIS A 39 -12.26 17.40 1.71
CA HIS A 39 -12.45 18.82 1.41
C HIS A 39 -13.53 19.05 0.34
N PHE A 40 -13.82 18.04 -0.48
CA PHE A 40 -14.83 18.10 -1.54
C PHE A 40 -15.92 17.08 -1.25
N ALA A 41 -17.17 17.56 -1.23
CA ALA A 41 -18.36 16.74 -1.01
C ALA A 41 -19.42 16.95 -2.10
N ASP A 42 -19.17 17.86 -3.05
CA ASP A 42 -20.05 18.13 -4.18
C ASP A 42 -20.24 16.89 -5.04
N ARG A 43 -21.44 16.76 -5.64
CA ARG A 43 -21.79 15.60 -6.45
C ARG A 43 -22.20 16.03 -7.84
N VAL A 44 -21.63 15.33 -8.83
CA VAL A 44 -22.16 15.35 -10.20
C VAL A 44 -23.43 14.49 -10.21
N THR A 45 -24.55 15.09 -10.61
CA THR A 45 -25.88 14.47 -10.54
C THR A 45 -26.58 14.60 -11.89
N ALA A 46 -27.38 13.60 -12.27
CA ALA A 46 -28.07 13.61 -13.56
C ALA A 46 -29.05 14.79 -13.70
N ASP A 47 -29.71 15.15 -12.60
CA ASP A 47 -30.64 16.27 -12.48
C ASP A 47 -29.95 17.61 -12.18
N GLY A 48 -28.64 17.63 -11.95
CA GLY A 48 -27.87 18.85 -11.74
C GLY A 48 -28.24 19.62 -10.46
N ARG A 49 -28.95 18.99 -9.51
CA ARG A 49 -29.44 19.59 -8.25
C ARG A 49 -28.37 20.28 -7.41
N ASP A 50 -27.13 19.79 -7.48
CA ASP A 50 -26.00 20.32 -6.72
C ASP A 50 -25.13 21.28 -7.58
N GLY A 51 -25.62 21.72 -8.74
CA GLY A 51 -24.94 22.64 -9.66
C GLY A 51 -24.01 21.98 -10.69
N TRP A 52 -23.91 20.65 -10.65
CA TRP A 52 -22.99 19.86 -11.46
C TRP A 52 -23.73 18.78 -12.28
N PRO A 53 -24.29 19.11 -13.46
CA PRO A 53 -25.01 18.16 -14.31
C PRO A 53 -24.07 17.23 -15.10
N VAL A 54 -24.55 16.06 -15.51
CA VAL A 54 -23.80 15.11 -16.35
C VAL A 54 -23.76 15.59 -17.81
N GLU A 55 -22.60 16.08 -18.25
CA GLU A 55 -22.38 16.60 -19.61
C GLU A 55 -21.09 16.03 -20.23
N ALA A 56 -21.16 15.59 -21.49
CA ALA A 56 -20.02 15.01 -22.19
C ALA A 56 -18.88 16.04 -22.34
N GLY A 57 -17.66 15.64 -21.96
CA GLY A 57 -16.46 16.48 -22.07
C GLY A 57 -16.32 17.59 -21.02
N ARG A 58 -17.24 17.72 -20.05
CA ARG A 58 -17.18 18.76 -19.00
C ARG A 58 -16.21 18.46 -17.86
N TYR A 59 -16.01 17.19 -17.53
CA TYR A 59 -15.24 16.77 -16.35
C TYR A 59 -13.99 15.98 -16.72
N ARG A 60 -13.01 15.99 -15.82
CA ARG A 60 -11.74 15.27 -15.96
C ARG A 60 -11.45 14.49 -14.69
N LEU A 61 -11.06 13.22 -14.86
CA LEU A 61 -10.61 12.38 -13.77
C LEU A 61 -9.10 12.53 -13.58
N VAL A 62 -8.68 12.89 -12.37
CA VAL A 62 -7.27 13.01 -11.98
C VAL A 62 -6.97 11.94 -10.94
N VAL A 63 -6.07 11.00 -11.26
CA VAL A 63 -5.76 9.83 -10.42
C VAL A 63 -4.28 9.49 -10.47
N SER A 64 -3.79 8.80 -9.44
CA SER A 64 -2.43 8.23 -9.39
C SER A 64 -2.51 6.71 -9.31
N ARG A 65 -1.67 6.01 -10.08
CA ARG A 65 -1.59 4.54 -10.10
C ARG A 65 -1.10 3.95 -8.78
N ALA A 66 -0.39 4.73 -7.98
CA ALA A 66 0.10 4.31 -6.67
C ALA A 66 -0.93 4.56 -5.55
N CYS A 67 -2.05 5.23 -5.86
CA CYS A 67 -3.02 5.65 -4.87
C CYS A 67 -3.97 4.51 -4.52
N PRO A 68 -4.02 4.05 -3.25
CA PRO A 68 -4.88 2.96 -2.83
C PRO A 68 -6.23 3.46 -2.27
N TRP A 69 -6.55 4.74 -2.49
CA TRP A 69 -7.72 5.39 -1.90
C TRP A 69 -9.01 4.59 -2.10
#